data_AF-A0A1Y4D1L7-F1
#
_entry.id   AF-A0A1Y4D1L7-F1
#
_cell.length_a   1.000
_cell.length_b   1.000
_cell.length_c   1.000
_cell.angle_alpha   90.00
_cell.angle_beta   90.00
_cell.angle_gamma   90.00
#
_symmetry.space_group_name_H-M   'P 1'
#
loop_
_entity.id
_entity.type
_entity.pdbx_description
1 polymer ?
#
loop_
_entity_poly.entity_id
_entity_poly.type
_entity_poly.pdbx_seq_one_letter_code
_entity_poly.pdbx_strand_id
1 'polypeptide(L)'
;MKVKSLLAAMMAAALSFNFVACSDDDDPVPGGGNGADGKTIIINVEEPGTFQSEYDNIISHYDESSELNNLVVKGKLNREDMHNLEFARSIQGYYEKWADTIYLDMSEIQIVESTYNGESYKANHLYGGMGWTGYVISKFPKNIEVIEDNIDFGKVLDISNLLSEKLEEIGNGAFAGKDFTPTEIVFPKSLKRIGESAFKGSNIKKIKTQGNLNIESEAFSNCSLEEVELNGVEIIGKNVFSYCVPENEKMVISMPDVKYIREEAFNQSYNNNKRNNSELEIKDIKNLIDIENDAFAGIERVEIDLSEAENLNTIGDRAFKDVVEDEIVIPENVKRIGSSAFKSLGVVRMRPQTPPLCGNPFTTMDNQSRYIGFYCDTLYVPKGCKSIYEKDAWHSSSIYDYNLWLSFGIQCNVILEE
;
A
#
# COMPACT_ATOMS: atom_id res chain seq x y z
N MET A 1 -27.00 1.79 -14.59
CA MET A 1 -25.57 2.11 -14.49
C MET A 1 -25.25 3.58 -14.19
N LYS A 2 -26.00 4.58 -14.69
CA LYS A 2 -25.67 6.02 -14.44
C LYS A 2 -26.22 6.67 -13.16
N VAL A 3 -26.96 5.94 -12.32
CA VAL A 3 -27.62 6.51 -11.11
C VAL A 3 -26.85 6.19 -9.82
N LYS A 4 -26.02 5.13 -9.80
CA LYS A 4 -25.19 4.79 -8.62
C LYS A 4 -23.91 5.64 -8.49
N SER A 5 -23.34 6.12 -9.61
CA SER A 5 -22.19 7.04 -9.59
C SER A 5 -22.55 8.45 -9.12
N LEU A 6 -23.79 8.89 -9.35
CA LEU A 6 -24.27 10.19 -8.90
C LEU A 6 -24.49 10.21 -7.36
N LEU A 7 -24.92 9.09 -6.78
CA LEU A 7 -25.15 8.98 -5.34
C LEU A 7 -23.83 8.94 -4.53
N ALA A 8 -22.77 8.35 -5.08
CA ALA A 8 -21.43 8.37 -4.49
C ALA A 8 -20.80 9.78 -4.54
N ALA A 9 -20.95 10.51 -5.66
CA ALA A 9 -20.53 11.91 -5.76
C ALA A 9 -21.36 12.84 -4.86
N MET A 10 -22.66 12.56 -4.65
CA MET A 10 -23.52 13.32 -3.75
C MET A 10 -23.30 13.01 -2.27
N MET A 11 -22.84 11.80 -1.90
CA MET A 11 -22.42 11.50 -0.53
C MET A 11 -21.04 12.05 -0.19
N ALA A 12 -20.12 12.11 -1.16
CA ALA A 12 -18.89 12.91 -1.03
C ALA A 12 -19.22 14.40 -0.88
N ALA A 13 -20.23 14.90 -1.62
CA ALA A 13 -20.72 16.26 -1.51
C ALA A 13 -21.49 16.58 -0.20
N ALA A 14 -21.96 15.56 0.54
CA ALA A 14 -22.73 15.73 1.78
C ALA A 14 -21.87 15.62 3.06
N LEU A 15 -20.61 15.19 2.92
CA LEU A 15 -19.57 15.32 3.97
C LEU A 15 -18.46 16.31 3.59
N SER A 16 -18.42 16.81 2.35
CA SER A 16 -17.73 18.05 2.02
C SER A 16 -18.64 19.24 2.33
N PHE A 17 -18.15 20.16 3.14
CA PHE A 17 -18.78 21.45 3.40
C PHE A 17 -19.24 22.14 2.10
N ASN A 18 -20.37 22.84 2.18
CA ASN A 18 -20.96 23.70 1.16
C ASN A 18 -19.90 24.40 0.27
N PHE A 19 -19.74 23.95 -0.96
CA PHE A 19 -19.22 24.80 -2.03
C PHE A 19 -20.39 25.24 -2.90
N VAL A 20 -20.76 26.51 -2.72
CA VAL A 20 -21.64 27.23 -3.64
C VAL A 20 -20.94 27.28 -4.99
N ALA A 21 -21.61 26.76 -6.02
CA ALA A 21 -21.24 27.03 -7.40
C ALA A 21 -21.61 28.48 -7.74
N CYS A 22 -20.64 29.29 -8.18
CA CYS A 22 -20.86 30.24 -9.27
C CYS A 22 -19.55 30.90 -9.77
N SER A 23 -19.47 30.93 -11.11
CA SER A 23 -18.85 31.90 -12.04
C SER A 23 -17.47 32.48 -11.78
N ASP A 24 -16.69 32.46 -12.86
CA ASP A 24 -15.42 33.16 -13.09
C ASP A 24 -15.43 34.62 -12.60
N ASP A 25 -14.27 35.05 -12.08
CA ASP A 25 -13.92 36.38 -11.57
C ASP A 25 -14.45 36.76 -10.17
N ASP A 26 -13.82 36.24 -9.11
CA ASP A 26 -13.51 36.96 -7.85
C ASP A 26 -12.78 36.03 -6.85
N ASP A 27 -11.79 36.55 -6.13
CA ASP A 27 -10.92 35.83 -5.18
C ASP A 27 -11.70 35.01 -4.12
N PRO A 28 -11.24 33.79 -3.74
CA PRO A 28 -11.96 32.98 -2.77
C PRO A 28 -11.72 33.48 -1.35
N VAL A 29 -12.77 34.05 -0.75
CA VAL A 29 -12.92 34.15 0.71
C VAL A 29 -13.60 32.86 1.22
N PRO A 30 -12.97 32.06 2.10
CA PRO A 30 -13.64 30.90 2.69
C PRO A 30 -14.37 31.31 3.97
N GLY A 31 -15.70 31.21 3.96
CA GLY A 31 -16.54 31.29 5.15
C GLY A 31 -17.24 29.96 5.41
N GLY A 32 -17.16 29.44 6.65
CA GLY A 32 -17.97 28.29 7.04
C GLY A 32 -17.61 27.52 8.32
N GLY A 33 -17.08 28.14 9.38
CA GLY A 33 -16.92 27.49 10.69
C GLY A 33 -16.52 28.51 11.76
N ASN A 34 -17.17 28.49 12.93
CA ASN A 34 -16.97 29.46 14.00
C ASN A 34 -15.50 29.55 14.46
N GLY A 35 -14.87 30.71 14.23
CA GLY A 35 -13.78 31.25 15.05
C GLY A 35 -12.38 31.19 14.46
N ALA A 36 -12.09 32.08 13.49
CA ALA A 36 -10.88 32.91 13.37
C ALA A 36 -10.73 33.32 11.89
N ASP A 37 -10.96 34.59 11.58
CA ASP A 37 -10.50 35.21 10.32
C ASP A 37 -8.96 35.26 10.39
N GLY A 38 -8.31 34.11 10.22
CA GLY A 38 -6.86 33.98 10.31
C GLY A 38 -6.18 34.78 9.22
N LYS A 39 -5.26 35.67 9.59
CA LYS A 39 -4.54 36.50 8.62
C LYS A 39 -3.63 35.62 7.75
N THR A 40 -3.60 35.93 6.45
CA THR A 40 -2.73 35.29 5.47
C THR A 40 -1.49 36.14 5.22
N ILE A 41 -0.32 35.51 5.29
CA ILE A 41 0.95 36.08 4.83
C ILE A 41 1.32 35.44 3.51
N ILE A 42 1.73 36.27 2.54
CA ILE A 42 2.23 35.82 1.24
C ILE A 42 3.69 36.24 1.12
N ILE A 43 4.57 35.28 0.84
CA ILE A 43 6.00 35.48 0.67
C ILE A 43 6.39 35.05 -0.74
N ASN A 44 6.97 35.97 -1.49
CA ASN A 44 7.50 35.71 -2.82
C ASN A 44 9.03 35.65 -2.73
N VAL A 45 9.59 34.47 -2.97
CA VAL A 45 11.04 34.24 -3.03
C VAL A 45 11.47 34.33 -4.50
N GLU A 46 11.84 35.54 -4.94
CA GLU A 46 12.29 35.78 -6.32
C GLU A 46 13.67 35.16 -6.58
N GLU A 47 14.58 35.28 -5.61
CA GLU A 47 15.94 34.75 -5.64
C GLU A 47 16.12 33.67 -4.56
N PRO A 48 16.60 32.46 -4.90
CA PRO A 48 16.82 31.41 -3.90
C PRO A 48 17.81 31.85 -2.81
N GLY A 49 17.47 31.57 -1.55
CA GLY A 49 18.22 31.94 -0.35
C GLY A 49 17.70 33.21 0.35
N THR A 50 16.68 33.87 -0.19
CA THR A 50 16.13 35.12 0.38
C THR A 50 14.89 34.93 1.24
N PHE A 51 14.37 33.71 1.43
CA PHE A 51 13.14 33.48 2.18
C PHE A 51 13.16 34.16 3.56
N GLN A 52 14.24 33.97 4.33
CA GLN A 52 14.34 34.51 5.69
C GLN A 52 14.28 36.05 5.71
N SER A 53 14.97 36.72 4.79
CA SER A 53 14.94 38.18 4.70
C SER A 53 13.57 38.72 4.29
N GLU A 54 12.89 38.05 3.36
CA GLU A 54 11.53 38.43 2.94
C GLU A 54 10.53 38.20 4.08
N TYR A 55 10.66 37.06 4.77
CA TYR A 55 9.87 36.69 5.94
C TYR A 55 10.00 37.74 7.05
N ASP A 56 11.22 38.08 7.45
CA ASP A 56 11.49 39.04 8.54
C ASP A 56 11.01 40.45 8.21
N ASN A 57 11.15 40.87 6.94
CA ASN A 57 10.65 42.15 6.49
C ASN A 57 9.12 42.23 6.64
N ILE A 58 8.40 41.20 6.20
CA ILE A 58 6.94 41.18 6.32
C ILE A 58 6.51 41.12 7.77
N ILE A 59 7.05 40.18 8.56
CA ILE A 59 6.65 39.96 9.96
C ILE A 59 6.95 41.17 10.85
N SER A 60 7.99 41.95 10.57
CA SER A 60 8.30 43.15 11.35
C SER A 60 7.18 44.21 11.33
N HIS A 61 6.24 44.12 10.37
CA HIS A 61 5.08 45.01 10.26
C HIS A 61 3.79 44.42 10.88
N TYR A 62 3.84 43.22 11.47
CA TYR A 62 2.70 42.56 12.11
C TYR A 62 2.78 42.67 13.63
N ASP A 63 1.63 42.95 14.26
CA ASP A 63 1.49 42.98 15.72
C ASP A 63 1.51 41.55 16.29
N GLU A 64 2.22 41.37 17.42
CA GLU A 64 2.35 40.10 18.15
C GLU A 64 1.01 39.54 18.64
N SER A 65 -0.03 40.38 18.68
CA SER A 65 -1.40 39.98 19.03
C SER A 65 -2.20 39.35 17.87
N SER A 66 -1.66 39.34 16.65
CA SER A 66 -2.37 38.84 15.47
C SER A 66 -2.29 37.31 15.34
N GLU A 67 -3.43 36.63 15.31
CA GLU A 67 -3.52 35.21 14.95
C GLU A 67 -3.21 35.04 13.45
N LEU A 68 -2.02 34.51 13.17
CA LEU A 68 -1.51 34.19 11.83
C LEU A 68 -1.72 32.70 11.58
N ASN A 69 -2.70 32.36 10.75
CA ASN A 69 -3.09 30.95 10.56
C ASN A 69 -2.75 30.45 9.15
N ASN A 70 -2.41 31.34 8.20
CA ASN A 70 -2.14 30.98 6.82
C ASN A 70 -0.82 31.59 6.34
N LEU A 71 0.09 30.76 5.82
CA LEU A 71 1.32 31.17 5.15
C LEU A 71 1.30 30.63 3.71
N VAL A 72 1.46 31.52 2.74
CA VAL A 72 1.60 31.18 1.32
C VAL A 72 3.01 31.54 0.88
N VAL A 73 3.74 30.57 0.35
CA VAL A 73 5.10 30.77 -0.16
C VAL A 73 5.11 30.48 -1.65
N LYS A 74 5.73 31.37 -2.41
CA LYS A 74 5.80 31.31 -3.87
C LYS A 74 7.23 31.54 -4.34
N GLY A 75 7.54 31.08 -5.54
CA GLY A 75 8.83 31.35 -6.19
C GLY A 75 9.82 30.19 -6.07
N LYS A 76 11.12 30.49 -6.07
CA LYS A 76 12.16 29.46 -6.14
C LYS A 76 12.84 29.30 -4.78
N LEU A 77 12.77 28.10 -4.22
CA LEU A 77 13.32 27.82 -2.89
C LEU A 77 14.48 26.85 -3.02
N ASN A 78 15.61 27.20 -2.42
CA ASN A 78 16.72 26.26 -2.20
C ASN A 78 16.55 25.52 -0.86
N ARG A 79 17.48 24.63 -0.50
CA ARG A 79 17.41 23.88 0.77
C ARG A 79 17.47 24.79 2.00
N GLU A 80 18.22 25.88 1.94
CA GLU A 80 18.30 26.86 3.04
C GLU A 80 16.96 27.59 3.23
N ASP A 81 16.27 27.97 2.15
CA ASP A 81 14.93 28.56 2.23
C ASP A 81 13.93 27.58 2.82
N MET A 82 13.96 26.32 2.36
CA MET A 82 13.09 25.26 2.89
C MET A 82 13.36 25.05 4.38
N HIS A 83 14.62 25.08 4.82
CA HIS A 83 14.97 24.99 6.23
C HIS A 83 14.44 26.19 7.01
N ASN A 84 14.73 27.43 6.56
CA ASN A 84 14.26 28.64 7.24
C ASN A 84 12.73 28.71 7.32
N LEU A 85 12.03 28.20 6.31
CA LEU A 85 10.58 28.06 6.29
C LEU A 85 10.08 27.18 7.46
N GLU A 86 10.78 26.10 7.82
CA GLU A 86 10.44 25.25 8.97
C GLU A 86 10.50 26.02 10.32
N PHE A 87 11.32 27.07 10.39
CA PHE A 87 11.54 27.89 11.59
C PHE A 87 10.80 29.23 11.59
N ALA A 88 9.98 29.49 10.58
CA ALA A 88 9.16 30.69 10.51
C ALA A 88 8.24 30.81 11.74
N ARG A 89 8.21 32.00 12.36
CA ARG A 89 7.40 32.31 13.55
C ARG A 89 5.91 31.96 13.38
N SER A 90 5.34 32.14 12.20
CA SER A 90 3.94 31.83 11.87
C SER A 90 3.66 30.34 11.78
N ILE A 91 4.71 29.52 11.74
CA ILE A 91 4.65 28.06 11.72
C ILE A 91 4.91 27.49 13.12
N GLN A 92 5.74 28.17 13.92
CA GLN A 92 6.09 27.74 15.27
C GLN A 92 5.31 28.45 16.40
N GLY A 93 4.66 29.58 16.13
CA GLY A 93 4.11 30.46 17.14
C GLY A 93 2.66 30.17 17.49
N TYR A 94 2.44 29.36 18.53
CA TYR A 94 1.45 29.51 19.62
C TYR A 94 1.30 28.18 20.39
N TYR A 95 2.39 27.71 21.01
CA TYR A 95 2.36 26.51 21.87
C TYR A 95 1.56 26.68 23.18
N GLU A 96 0.96 27.85 23.44
CA GLU A 96 0.29 28.16 24.73
C GLU A 96 -1.23 28.35 24.65
N LYS A 97 -1.86 28.29 23.47
CA LYS A 97 -3.32 28.25 23.35
C LYS A 97 -3.73 27.11 22.45
N TRP A 98 -4.41 26.14 23.04
CA TRP A 98 -4.78 24.89 22.41
C TRP A 98 -5.90 25.14 21.38
N ALA A 99 -5.57 25.34 20.10
CA ALA A 99 -6.38 24.92 18.93
C ALA A 99 -5.96 25.45 17.53
N ASP A 100 -4.91 26.25 17.34
CA ASP A 100 -4.74 26.89 16.02
C ASP A 100 -3.98 25.99 15.03
N THR A 101 -4.72 25.46 14.07
CA THR A 101 -4.17 24.74 12.91
C THR A 101 -3.56 25.76 11.95
N ILE A 102 -2.31 25.55 11.54
CA ILE A 102 -1.59 26.44 10.61
C ILE A 102 -1.65 25.84 9.20
N TYR A 103 -2.06 26.63 8.22
CA TYR A 103 -2.06 26.25 6.82
C TYR A 103 -0.83 26.81 6.11
N LEU A 104 -0.09 25.94 5.46
CA LEU A 104 1.06 26.29 4.63
C LEU A 104 0.77 25.93 3.18
N ASP A 105 0.65 26.93 2.30
CA ASP A 105 0.54 26.71 0.86
C ASP A 105 1.90 26.91 0.17
N MET A 106 2.48 25.81 -0.31
CA MET A 106 3.69 25.76 -1.12
C MET A 106 3.38 25.32 -2.57
N SER A 107 2.13 25.36 -3.00
CA SER A 107 1.76 24.81 -4.33
C SER A 107 2.38 25.55 -5.51
N GLU A 108 2.86 26.77 -5.30
CA GLU A 108 3.48 27.63 -6.31
C GLU A 108 5.00 27.74 -6.15
N ILE A 109 5.64 26.93 -5.30
CA ILE A 109 7.10 26.92 -5.21
C ILE A 109 7.74 26.01 -6.27
N GLN A 110 8.98 26.31 -6.62
CA GLN A 110 9.89 25.43 -7.32
C GLN A 110 11.12 25.18 -6.44
N ILE A 111 11.32 23.92 -6.04
CA ILE A 111 12.55 23.52 -5.34
C ILE A 111 13.70 23.49 -6.35
N VAL A 112 14.75 24.28 -6.11
CA VAL A 112 15.94 24.35 -6.96
C VAL A 112 17.11 23.59 -6.37
N GLU A 113 18.04 23.17 -7.24
CA GLU A 113 19.28 22.51 -6.82
C GLU A 113 20.11 23.44 -5.93
N SER A 114 20.69 22.88 -4.87
CA SER A 114 21.50 23.65 -3.92
C SER A 114 22.46 22.78 -3.13
N THR A 115 23.38 23.42 -2.42
CA THR A 115 24.24 22.77 -1.42
C THR A 115 23.95 23.39 -0.07
N TYR A 116 23.69 22.55 0.93
CA TYR A 116 23.41 22.99 2.30
C TYR A 116 24.14 22.08 3.29
N ASN A 117 24.87 22.67 4.24
CA ASN A 117 25.73 21.94 5.19
C ASN A 117 26.71 20.92 4.56
N GLY A 118 27.15 21.17 3.33
CA GLY A 118 28.08 20.31 2.60
C GLY A 118 27.44 19.16 1.83
N GLU A 119 26.12 19.04 1.85
CA GLU A 119 25.34 18.05 1.10
C GLU A 119 24.67 18.69 -0.11
N SER A 120 24.54 17.92 -1.20
CA SER A 120 23.87 18.37 -2.43
C SER A 120 22.40 17.94 -2.45
N TYR A 121 21.53 18.89 -2.77
CA TYR A 121 20.08 18.72 -2.84
C TYR A 121 19.61 18.99 -4.26
N LYS A 122 18.89 18.05 -4.86
CA LYS A 122 18.41 18.13 -6.24
C LYS A 122 17.15 18.97 -6.35
N ALA A 123 16.98 19.62 -7.50
CA ALA A 123 15.73 20.29 -7.83
C ALA A 123 14.55 19.29 -7.84
N ASN A 124 13.35 19.75 -7.46
CA ASN A 124 12.11 18.95 -7.41
C ASN A 124 12.13 17.71 -6.50
N HIS A 125 13.16 17.52 -5.68
CA HIS A 125 13.18 16.50 -4.64
C HIS A 125 12.65 17.09 -3.33
N LEU A 126 11.70 16.39 -2.72
CA LEU A 126 11.14 16.75 -1.42
C LEU A 126 11.91 16.00 -0.34
N TYR A 127 12.72 16.72 0.43
CA TYR A 127 13.61 16.15 1.44
C TYR A 127 13.01 16.12 2.84
N GLY A 128 13.44 15.14 3.64
CA GLY A 128 13.16 15.04 5.07
C GLY A 128 13.84 16.12 5.93
N GLY A 129 13.55 16.12 7.23
CA GLY A 129 14.08 17.12 8.18
C GLY A 129 13.14 18.30 8.42
N MET A 130 11.91 18.17 7.97
CA MET A 130 10.95 19.26 7.88
C MET A 130 10.33 19.68 9.22
N GLY A 131 10.50 18.89 10.29
CA GLY A 131 10.26 19.29 11.69
C GLY A 131 8.87 19.87 11.99
N TRP A 132 7.92 19.77 11.05
CA TRP A 132 6.62 20.37 11.16
C TRP A 132 5.93 19.69 12.33
N THR A 133 5.57 20.49 13.32
CA THR A 133 4.76 19.96 14.41
C THR A 133 3.42 19.47 13.84
N GLY A 134 2.76 18.54 14.54
CA GLY A 134 1.50 17.92 14.10
C GLY A 134 0.31 18.88 13.90
N TYR A 135 0.54 20.20 13.92
CA TYR A 135 -0.44 21.27 13.81
C TYR A 135 -0.40 21.98 12.44
N VAL A 136 0.58 21.69 11.57
CA VAL A 136 0.67 22.30 10.24
C VAL A 136 0.02 21.40 9.18
N ILE A 137 -0.90 21.96 8.40
CA ILE A 137 -1.47 21.36 7.20
C ILE A 137 -0.79 21.99 5.99
N SER A 138 0.00 21.20 5.28
CA SER A 138 0.75 21.66 4.11
C SER A 138 0.06 21.27 2.80
N LYS A 139 -0.01 22.23 1.87
CA LYS A 139 -0.32 21.99 0.47
C LYS A 139 0.97 22.02 -0.33
N PHE A 140 1.34 20.88 -0.90
CA PHE A 140 2.65 20.67 -1.50
C PHE A 140 2.78 21.21 -2.93
N PRO A 141 4.02 21.34 -3.45
CA PRO A 141 4.28 21.75 -4.83
C PRO A 141 3.86 20.64 -5.82
N LYS A 142 3.35 21.03 -7.00
CA LYS A 142 2.90 20.06 -8.02
C LYS A 142 4.01 19.52 -8.92
N ASN A 143 5.21 20.05 -8.80
CA ASN A 143 6.36 19.71 -9.65
C ASN A 143 7.35 18.76 -8.97
N ILE A 144 6.99 18.18 -7.82
CA ILE A 144 7.83 17.20 -7.13
C ILE A 144 7.99 15.95 -8.01
N GLU A 145 9.25 15.55 -8.18
CA GLU A 145 9.66 14.37 -8.95
C GLU A 145 10.02 13.20 -8.03
N VAL A 146 10.60 13.49 -6.86
CA VAL A 146 10.99 12.48 -5.87
C VAL A 146 10.57 12.94 -4.49
N ILE A 147 9.92 12.05 -3.75
CA ILE A 147 9.69 12.19 -2.31
C ILE A 147 10.74 11.31 -1.65
N GLU A 148 11.66 11.91 -0.91
CA GLU A 148 12.79 11.20 -0.29
C GLU A 148 12.35 10.34 0.91
N ASP A 149 13.30 9.56 1.43
CA ASP A 149 13.07 8.63 2.53
C ASP A 149 12.73 9.36 3.86
N ASN A 150 11.86 8.74 4.67
CA ASN A 150 11.57 9.09 6.07
C ASN A 150 11.27 10.58 6.31
N ILE A 151 10.43 11.18 5.46
CA ILE A 151 10.07 12.59 5.63
C ILE A 151 9.12 12.77 6.80
N ASP A 152 9.54 13.56 7.79
CA ASP A 152 8.66 14.01 8.86
C ASP A 152 7.81 15.22 8.43
N PHE A 153 6.71 14.94 7.75
CA PHE A 153 5.80 15.97 7.26
C PHE A 153 4.87 16.59 8.32
N GLY A 154 5.00 16.25 9.61
CA GLY A 154 3.93 16.60 10.57
C GLY A 154 2.60 15.96 10.15
N LYS A 155 1.50 16.72 10.16
CA LYS A 155 0.17 16.24 9.75
C LYS A 155 -0.08 16.44 8.25
N VAL A 156 -0.03 15.36 7.48
CA VAL A 156 -0.34 15.37 6.04
C VAL A 156 -1.73 14.85 5.81
N LEU A 157 -2.68 15.74 5.56
CA LEU A 157 -4.04 15.33 5.21
C LEU A 157 -4.19 15.03 3.71
N ASP A 158 -3.70 15.91 2.84
CA ASP A 158 -3.89 15.76 1.40
C ASP A 158 -2.55 15.73 0.65
N ILE A 159 -2.33 14.66 -0.13
CA ILE A 159 -1.17 14.49 -1.00
C ILE A 159 -1.51 14.65 -2.48
N SER A 160 -2.72 15.08 -2.83
CA SER A 160 -3.17 15.23 -4.22
C SER A 160 -2.21 16.05 -5.09
N ASN A 161 -1.59 17.10 -4.52
CA ASN A 161 -0.58 17.88 -5.23
C ASN A 161 0.73 17.13 -5.48
N LEU A 162 1.10 16.19 -4.61
CA LEU A 162 2.30 15.37 -4.81
C LEU A 162 2.08 14.31 -5.90
N LEU A 163 0.85 13.84 -6.10
CA LEU A 163 0.46 12.80 -7.06
C LEU A 163 0.35 13.33 -8.52
N SER A 164 1.30 14.16 -8.94
CA SER A 164 1.34 14.72 -10.30
C SER A 164 1.97 13.76 -11.31
N GLU A 165 1.75 13.99 -12.61
CA GLU A 165 2.43 13.25 -13.71
C GLU A 165 3.94 13.52 -13.83
N LYS A 166 4.54 14.23 -12.87
CA LYS A 166 5.99 14.36 -12.73
C LYS A 166 6.57 13.49 -11.63
N LEU A 167 5.75 13.02 -10.68
CA LEU A 167 6.22 12.19 -9.59
C LEU A 167 6.71 10.85 -10.14
N GLU A 168 7.96 10.52 -9.86
CA GLU A 168 8.63 9.31 -10.30
C GLU A 168 8.90 8.34 -9.14
N GLU A 169 9.18 8.85 -7.94
CA GLU A 169 9.56 8.00 -6.80
C GLU A 169 8.98 8.48 -5.46
N ILE A 170 8.53 7.51 -4.65
CA ILE A 170 8.21 7.68 -3.24
C ILE A 170 9.21 6.86 -2.42
N GLY A 171 9.94 7.52 -1.54
CA GLY A 171 11.00 6.96 -0.72
C GLY A 171 10.49 6.04 0.40
N ASN A 172 11.44 5.38 1.03
CA ASN A 172 11.21 4.44 2.12
C ASN A 172 10.59 5.18 3.31
N GLY A 173 9.51 4.63 3.87
CA GLY A 173 8.82 5.19 5.04
C GLY A 173 8.28 6.62 4.87
N ALA A 174 8.23 7.17 3.65
CA ALA A 174 7.93 8.59 3.41
C ALA A 174 6.58 9.06 4.01
N PHE A 175 5.61 8.16 4.08
CA PHE A 175 4.27 8.37 4.64
C PHE A 175 3.85 7.31 5.66
N ALA A 176 4.81 6.66 6.31
CA ALA A 176 4.50 5.66 7.33
C ALA A 176 3.70 6.30 8.48
N GLY A 177 2.57 5.68 8.84
CA GLY A 177 1.69 6.09 9.94
C GLY A 177 0.97 7.43 9.71
N LYS A 178 0.85 7.91 8.46
CA LYS A 178 0.14 9.16 8.15
C LYS A 178 -1.35 8.94 7.91
N ASP A 179 -2.14 9.94 8.29
CA ASP A 179 -3.60 9.98 8.10
C ASP A 179 -3.97 10.91 6.95
N PHE A 180 -4.51 10.36 5.88
CA PHE A 180 -4.95 11.07 4.70
C PHE A 180 -6.46 11.36 4.69
N THR A 181 -6.83 12.42 3.97
CA THR A 181 -8.17 12.82 3.58
C THR A 181 -8.05 13.55 2.23
N PRO A 182 -8.49 12.94 1.11
CA PRO A 182 -9.21 11.67 1.01
C PRO A 182 -8.34 10.42 1.32
N THR A 183 -8.98 9.31 1.69
CA THR A 183 -8.33 8.00 1.92
C THR A 183 -8.20 7.17 0.64
N GLU A 184 -8.48 7.78 -0.52
CA GLU A 184 -8.30 7.20 -1.85
C GLU A 184 -7.10 7.86 -2.53
N ILE A 185 -6.20 7.05 -3.05
CA ILE A 185 -5.00 7.50 -3.77
C ILE A 185 -4.98 6.90 -5.17
N VAL A 186 -4.92 7.77 -6.17
CA VAL A 186 -4.63 7.40 -7.55
C VAL A 186 -3.19 7.79 -7.84
N PHE A 187 -2.32 6.79 -7.98
CA PHE A 187 -0.93 7.02 -8.32
C PHE A 187 -0.79 7.43 -9.80
N PRO A 188 0.07 8.41 -10.12
CA PRO A 188 0.26 8.90 -11.47
C PRO A 188 1.01 7.88 -12.33
N LYS A 189 0.80 7.90 -13.65
CA LYS A 189 1.42 6.95 -14.57
C LYS A 189 2.96 7.08 -14.63
N SER A 190 3.49 8.25 -14.28
CA SER A 190 4.93 8.52 -14.19
C SER A 190 5.62 7.82 -13.01
N LEU A 191 4.87 7.38 -12.00
CA LEU A 191 5.44 6.78 -10.80
C LEU A 191 6.06 5.42 -11.13
N LYS A 192 7.35 5.27 -10.81
CA LYS A 192 8.15 4.08 -11.08
C LYS A 192 8.39 3.26 -9.82
N ARG A 193 8.38 3.89 -8.64
CA ARG A 193 8.75 3.25 -7.37
C ARG A 193 7.94 3.76 -6.19
N ILE A 194 7.43 2.82 -5.38
CA ILE A 194 7.00 3.03 -4.00
C ILE A 194 7.95 2.24 -3.10
N GLY A 195 8.68 2.95 -2.24
CA GLY A 195 9.72 2.39 -1.39
C GLY A 195 9.22 1.53 -0.24
N GLU A 196 10.18 0.90 0.44
CA GLU A 196 9.91 0.02 1.58
C GLU A 196 9.14 0.76 2.68
N SER A 197 8.06 0.15 3.17
CA SER A 197 7.19 0.73 4.21
C SER A 197 6.64 2.14 3.91
N ALA A 198 6.67 2.61 2.65
CA ALA A 198 6.34 3.99 2.29
C ALA A 198 5.00 4.49 2.84
N PHE A 199 3.98 3.63 2.90
CA PHE A 199 2.65 3.93 3.43
C PHE A 199 2.25 3.03 4.61
N LYS A 200 3.22 2.35 5.24
CA LYS A 200 2.94 1.39 6.31
C LYS A 200 2.12 2.02 7.44
N GLY A 201 1.00 1.39 7.80
CA GLY A 201 0.13 1.83 8.89
C GLY A 201 -0.63 3.14 8.60
N SER A 202 -0.71 3.56 7.34
CA SER A 202 -1.53 4.72 6.97
C SER A 202 -3.02 4.35 6.86
N ASN A 203 -3.90 5.35 6.95
CA ASN A 203 -5.34 5.15 6.91
C ASN A 203 -5.92 5.00 5.48
N ILE A 204 -5.08 4.68 4.49
CA ILE A 204 -5.51 4.56 3.08
C ILE A 204 -6.48 3.39 2.96
N LYS A 205 -7.61 3.66 2.30
CA LYS A 205 -8.68 2.68 2.04
C LYS A 205 -8.70 2.23 0.59
N LYS A 206 -8.29 3.08 -0.35
CA LYS A 206 -8.32 2.76 -1.78
C LYS A 206 -7.04 3.17 -2.48
N ILE A 207 -6.49 2.27 -3.28
CA ILE A 207 -5.37 2.61 -4.16
C ILE A 207 -5.63 2.18 -5.59
N LYS A 208 -5.20 3.02 -6.52
CA LYS A 208 -5.14 2.71 -7.95
C LYS A 208 -3.75 3.02 -8.48
N THR A 209 -3.08 1.99 -8.98
CA THR A 209 -1.78 2.10 -9.65
C THR A 209 -1.96 2.14 -11.15
N GLN A 210 -0.94 2.67 -11.84
CA GLN A 210 -0.88 2.82 -13.29
C GLN A 210 0.59 2.77 -13.74
N GLY A 211 0.86 2.57 -15.03
CA GLY A 211 2.21 2.68 -15.58
C GLY A 211 3.01 1.40 -15.44
N ASN A 212 4.30 1.49 -15.10
CA ASN A 212 5.15 0.35 -14.77
C ASN A 212 5.70 0.61 -13.37
N LEU A 213 5.01 0.10 -12.35
CA LEU A 213 5.25 0.47 -10.97
C LEU A 213 5.88 -0.69 -10.18
N ASN A 214 7.00 -0.41 -9.53
CA ASN A 214 7.59 -1.28 -8.52
C ASN A 214 7.09 -0.88 -7.12
N ILE A 215 6.59 -1.85 -6.36
CA ILE A 215 6.13 -1.68 -4.98
C ILE A 215 7.02 -2.55 -4.09
N GLU A 216 7.82 -1.90 -3.25
CA GLU A 216 8.78 -2.57 -2.37
C GLU A 216 8.14 -3.11 -1.09
N SER A 217 8.93 -3.85 -0.31
CA SER A 217 8.45 -4.59 0.84
C SER A 217 7.70 -3.73 1.85
N GLU A 218 6.65 -4.29 2.44
CA GLU A 218 5.84 -3.64 3.48
C GLU A 218 5.22 -2.29 3.09
N ALA A 219 5.27 -1.87 1.82
CA ALA A 219 4.87 -0.53 1.39
C ALA A 219 3.48 -0.12 1.88
N PHE A 220 2.52 -1.05 1.94
CA PHE A 220 1.16 -0.82 2.44
C PHE A 220 0.81 -1.72 3.63
N SER A 221 1.80 -2.25 4.34
CA SER A 221 1.57 -3.12 5.49
C SER A 221 0.77 -2.39 6.57
N ASN A 222 -0.15 -3.07 7.26
CA ASN A 222 -1.01 -2.51 8.30
C ASN A 222 -1.94 -1.37 7.85
N CYS A 223 -2.22 -1.22 6.55
CA CYS A 223 -3.23 -0.28 6.05
C CYS A 223 -4.65 -0.89 6.10
N SER A 224 -5.68 -0.07 6.23
CA SER A 224 -7.09 -0.53 6.23
C SER A 224 -7.70 -0.58 4.81
N LEU A 225 -6.98 -1.19 3.86
CA LEU A 225 -7.36 -1.19 2.44
C LEU A 225 -8.63 -2.00 2.17
N GLU A 226 -9.60 -1.37 1.50
CA GLU A 226 -10.88 -1.94 1.07
C GLU A 226 -10.86 -2.27 -0.44
N GLU A 227 -10.23 -1.44 -1.27
CA GLU A 227 -10.21 -1.59 -2.73
C GLU A 227 -8.83 -1.29 -3.32
N VAL A 228 -8.28 -2.23 -4.09
CA VAL A 228 -6.94 -2.14 -4.65
C VAL A 228 -6.95 -2.50 -6.14
N GLU A 229 -6.55 -1.55 -6.99
CA GLU A 229 -6.35 -1.76 -8.43
C GLU A 229 -4.84 -1.72 -8.77
N LEU A 230 -4.27 -2.88 -9.09
CA LEU A 230 -2.86 -3.06 -9.43
C LEU A 230 -2.62 -3.14 -10.95
N ASN A 231 -2.72 -2.00 -11.65
CA ASN A 231 -2.41 -1.92 -13.08
C ASN A 231 -0.93 -1.62 -13.29
N GLY A 232 -0.27 -2.43 -14.10
CA GLY A 232 1.15 -2.25 -14.42
C GLY A 232 2.11 -2.59 -13.29
N VAL A 233 1.67 -3.42 -12.34
CA VAL A 233 2.49 -4.01 -11.28
C VAL A 233 2.71 -5.48 -11.62
N GLU A 234 3.96 -5.89 -11.86
CA GLU A 234 4.25 -7.31 -12.18
C GLU A 234 4.47 -8.17 -10.93
N ILE A 235 4.89 -7.56 -9.82
CA ILE A 235 5.29 -8.25 -8.59
C ILE A 235 4.61 -7.58 -7.39
N ILE A 236 3.89 -8.35 -6.60
CA ILE A 236 3.52 -7.96 -5.23
C ILE A 236 4.63 -8.46 -4.32
N GLY A 237 5.46 -7.54 -3.84
CA GLY A 237 6.63 -7.82 -3.02
C GLY A 237 6.31 -8.42 -1.65
N LYS A 238 7.37 -8.78 -0.93
CA LYS A 238 7.25 -9.39 0.40
C LYS A 238 6.48 -8.45 1.35
N ASN A 239 5.49 -9.00 2.05
CA ASN A 239 4.71 -8.29 3.07
C ASN A 239 3.99 -7.00 2.62
N VAL A 240 3.85 -6.73 1.31
CA VAL A 240 3.33 -5.44 0.80
C VAL A 240 1.97 -5.07 1.40
N PHE A 241 1.06 -6.03 1.51
CA PHE A 241 -0.28 -5.87 2.09
C PHE A 241 -0.46 -6.74 3.35
N SER A 242 0.63 -7.07 4.03
CA SER A 242 0.57 -7.82 5.29
C SER A 242 -0.22 -7.03 6.33
N TYR A 243 -1.06 -7.73 7.09
CA TYR A 243 -1.90 -7.16 8.14
C TYR A 243 -2.87 -6.07 7.67
N CYS A 244 -3.19 -6.04 6.37
CA CYS A 244 -4.25 -5.18 5.86
C CYS A 244 -5.63 -5.75 6.20
N VAL A 245 -6.26 -5.22 7.26
CA VAL A 245 -7.60 -5.63 7.70
C VAL A 245 -8.54 -4.45 7.56
N PRO A 246 -9.41 -4.41 6.54
CA PRO A 246 -10.36 -3.33 6.37
C PRO A 246 -11.43 -3.32 7.46
N GLU A 247 -12.02 -2.15 7.73
CA GLU A 247 -13.04 -1.97 8.78
C GLU A 247 -14.33 -2.77 8.52
N ASN A 248 -14.66 -3.00 7.25
CA ASN A 248 -15.80 -3.80 6.82
C ASN A 248 -15.45 -5.29 6.64
N GLU A 249 -14.24 -5.69 7.06
CA GLU A 249 -13.70 -7.06 6.97
C GLU A 249 -13.59 -7.60 5.55
N LYS A 250 -13.82 -6.81 4.49
CA LYS A 250 -13.70 -7.24 3.08
C LYS A 250 -12.78 -6.34 2.25
N MET A 251 -11.77 -6.97 1.63
CA MET A 251 -10.84 -6.35 0.69
C MET A 251 -11.08 -6.89 -0.73
N VAL A 252 -11.08 -6.03 -1.73
CA VAL A 252 -11.19 -6.41 -3.15
C VAL A 252 -9.94 -5.96 -3.91
N ILE A 253 -9.34 -6.89 -4.66
CA ILE A 253 -8.14 -6.64 -5.45
C ILE A 253 -8.36 -7.05 -6.91
N SER A 254 -8.03 -6.14 -7.82
CA SER A 254 -7.87 -6.43 -9.26
C SER A 254 -6.39 -6.29 -9.61
N MET A 255 -5.81 -7.31 -10.25
CA MET A 255 -4.37 -7.36 -10.52
C MET A 255 -4.00 -7.91 -11.91
N PRO A 256 -4.46 -7.24 -12.99
CA PRO A 256 -4.40 -7.77 -14.37
C PRO A 256 -2.99 -8.09 -14.88
N ASP A 257 -1.96 -7.44 -14.34
CA ASP A 257 -0.57 -7.56 -14.82
C ASP A 257 0.34 -8.31 -13.83
N VAL A 258 -0.16 -8.68 -12.65
CA VAL A 258 0.63 -9.35 -11.61
C VAL A 258 0.98 -10.77 -12.06
N LYS A 259 2.27 -11.08 -11.97
CA LYS A 259 2.85 -12.40 -12.27
C LYS A 259 3.32 -13.13 -11.02
N TYR A 260 3.76 -12.39 -10.00
CA TYR A 260 4.36 -12.98 -8.81
C TYR A 260 3.79 -12.37 -7.54
N ILE A 261 3.30 -13.21 -6.64
CA ILE A 261 2.90 -12.85 -5.29
C ILE A 261 3.96 -13.41 -4.35
N ARG A 262 4.75 -12.53 -3.74
CA ARG A 262 5.90 -12.93 -2.91
C ARG A 262 5.49 -13.29 -1.49
N GLU A 263 6.47 -13.80 -0.74
CA GLU A 263 6.31 -14.24 0.64
C GLU A 263 5.49 -13.27 1.50
N GLU A 264 4.48 -13.80 2.19
CA GLU A 264 3.63 -13.07 3.14
C GLU A 264 2.92 -11.82 2.57
N ALA A 265 2.81 -11.68 1.25
CA ALA A 265 2.26 -10.49 0.58
C ALA A 265 0.93 -9.99 1.16
N PHE A 266 0.03 -10.90 1.56
CA PHE A 266 -1.27 -10.62 2.19
C PHE A 266 -1.42 -11.32 3.55
N ASN A 267 -0.33 -11.67 4.21
CA ASN A 267 -0.38 -12.45 5.45
C ASN A 267 -1.15 -11.69 6.55
N GLN A 268 -2.05 -12.38 7.23
CA GLN A 268 -2.81 -11.87 8.37
C GLN A 268 -2.68 -12.75 9.62
N SER A 269 -1.74 -13.69 9.61
CA SER A 269 -1.45 -14.55 10.75
C SER A 269 -0.83 -13.73 11.89
N TYR A 270 -1.65 -13.41 12.89
CA TYR A 270 -1.15 -12.81 14.14
C TYR A 270 -0.50 -13.88 15.03
N ASN A 271 0.62 -13.54 15.67
CA ASN A 271 1.28 -14.36 16.70
C ASN A 271 0.40 -14.65 17.94
N ASN A 272 -0.79 -14.04 18.04
CA ASN A 272 -1.66 -14.09 19.21
C ASN A 272 -2.89 -15.01 19.08
N ASN A 273 -2.94 -15.90 18.07
CA ASN A 273 -4.05 -16.85 17.85
C ASN A 273 -5.44 -16.21 17.67
N LYS A 274 -5.52 -14.90 17.41
CA LYS A 274 -6.78 -14.25 17.02
C LYS A 274 -6.93 -14.41 15.52
N ARG A 275 -7.91 -15.21 15.09
CA ARG A 275 -8.32 -15.26 13.68
C ARG A 275 -8.99 -13.93 13.33
N ASN A 276 -8.61 -13.35 12.20
CA ASN A 276 -9.33 -12.23 11.61
C ASN A 276 -10.47 -12.83 10.78
N ASN A 277 -11.66 -12.23 10.82
CA ASN A 277 -12.80 -12.68 10.02
C ASN A 277 -12.78 -12.02 8.63
N SER A 278 -11.59 -11.86 8.06
CA SER A 278 -11.39 -11.08 6.84
C SER A 278 -11.67 -11.91 5.59
N GLU A 279 -12.31 -11.27 4.62
CA GLU A 279 -12.54 -11.76 3.28
C GLU A 279 -11.66 -10.99 2.28
N LEU A 280 -11.00 -11.72 1.39
CA LEU A 280 -10.22 -11.19 0.29
C LEU A 280 -10.78 -11.71 -1.05
N GLU A 281 -11.31 -10.81 -1.88
CA GLU A 281 -11.76 -11.11 -3.24
C GLU A 281 -10.68 -10.70 -4.24
N ILE A 282 -10.21 -11.65 -5.05
CA ILE A 282 -9.10 -11.44 -5.99
C ILE A 282 -9.57 -11.67 -7.43
N LYS A 283 -9.30 -10.70 -8.30
CA LYS A 283 -9.71 -10.67 -9.71
C LYS A 283 -8.53 -10.47 -10.65
N ASP A 284 -8.76 -10.82 -11.90
CA ASP A 284 -7.87 -10.54 -13.04
C ASP A 284 -6.50 -11.23 -12.93
N ILE A 285 -6.49 -12.53 -12.63
CA ILE A 285 -5.28 -13.28 -12.28
C ILE A 285 -4.64 -14.06 -13.44
N LYS A 286 -5.08 -13.84 -14.68
CA LYS A 286 -4.66 -14.62 -15.87
C LYS A 286 -3.14 -14.69 -16.11
N ASN A 287 -2.41 -13.71 -15.60
CA ASN A 287 -0.96 -13.58 -15.76
C ASN A 287 -0.16 -14.16 -14.60
N LEU A 288 -0.82 -14.66 -13.55
CA LEU A 288 -0.19 -15.17 -12.34
C LEU A 288 0.63 -16.43 -12.64
N ILE A 289 1.89 -16.44 -12.18
CA ILE A 289 2.87 -17.50 -12.38
C ILE A 289 3.21 -18.18 -11.04
N ASP A 290 3.48 -17.40 -9.99
CA ASP A 290 3.84 -17.97 -8.68
C ASP A 290 3.11 -17.27 -7.53
N ILE A 291 2.69 -18.08 -6.57
CA ILE A 291 2.24 -17.67 -5.23
C ILE A 291 3.26 -18.23 -4.24
N GLU A 292 3.96 -17.38 -3.50
CA GLU A 292 4.99 -17.81 -2.56
C GLU A 292 4.46 -18.15 -1.15
N ASN A 293 5.39 -18.43 -0.24
CA ASN A 293 5.10 -18.91 1.10
C ASN A 293 4.23 -17.93 1.90
N ASP A 294 3.25 -18.47 2.62
CA ASP A 294 2.37 -17.73 3.53
C ASP A 294 1.65 -16.52 2.89
N ALA A 295 1.57 -16.46 1.56
CA ALA A 295 1.07 -15.30 0.81
C ALA A 295 -0.32 -14.84 1.27
N PHE A 296 -1.23 -15.76 1.57
CA PHE A 296 -2.60 -15.48 2.05
C PHE A 296 -2.87 -16.10 3.43
N ALA A 297 -1.83 -16.46 4.19
CA ALA A 297 -2.00 -17.17 5.44
C ALA A 297 -2.71 -16.33 6.50
N GLY A 298 -3.75 -16.90 7.13
CA GLY A 298 -4.50 -16.25 8.22
C GLY A 298 -5.62 -15.31 7.78
N ILE A 299 -5.91 -15.24 6.47
CA ILE A 299 -7.16 -14.67 5.95
C ILE A 299 -8.26 -15.74 6.09
N GLU A 300 -9.44 -15.39 6.62
CA GLU A 300 -10.51 -16.38 6.81
C GLU A 300 -11.07 -16.87 5.48
N ARG A 301 -11.35 -15.96 4.54
CA ARG A 301 -11.94 -16.30 3.24
C ARG A 301 -11.15 -15.65 2.10
N VAL A 302 -10.77 -16.43 1.09
CA VAL A 302 -10.04 -15.93 -0.10
C VAL A 302 -10.79 -16.38 -1.35
N GLU A 303 -11.66 -15.49 -1.84
CA GLU A 303 -12.42 -15.71 -3.07
C GLU A 303 -11.50 -15.48 -4.27
N ILE A 304 -10.96 -16.58 -4.80
CA ILE A 304 -10.07 -16.59 -5.96
C ILE A 304 -10.39 -17.78 -6.88
N ASP A 305 -10.62 -17.51 -8.16
CA ASP A 305 -10.76 -18.54 -9.19
C ASP A 305 -9.40 -18.84 -9.83
N LEU A 306 -8.62 -19.72 -9.19
CA LEU A 306 -7.32 -20.15 -9.72
C LEU A 306 -7.40 -20.82 -11.09
N SER A 307 -8.58 -21.22 -11.58
CA SER A 307 -8.71 -21.76 -12.94
C SER A 307 -8.47 -20.72 -14.03
N GLU A 308 -8.60 -19.43 -13.72
CA GLU A 308 -8.26 -18.33 -14.62
C GLU A 308 -6.73 -18.15 -14.79
N ALA A 309 -5.93 -18.63 -13.82
CA ALA A 309 -4.48 -18.49 -13.81
C ALA A 309 -3.79 -19.63 -14.58
N GLU A 310 -3.99 -19.70 -15.90
CA GLU A 310 -3.46 -20.80 -16.73
C GLU A 310 -1.93 -20.93 -16.70
N ASN A 311 -1.20 -19.86 -16.38
CA ASN A 311 0.27 -19.88 -16.28
C ASN A 311 0.80 -20.19 -14.87
N LEU A 312 -0.08 -20.41 -13.89
CA LEU A 312 0.30 -20.68 -12.51
C LEU A 312 1.13 -21.97 -12.44
N ASN A 313 2.36 -21.83 -11.97
CA ASN A 313 3.33 -22.91 -11.88
C ASN A 313 3.53 -23.40 -10.45
N THR A 314 3.59 -22.46 -9.49
CA THR A 314 3.99 -22.77 -8.12
C THR A 314 3.04 -22.14 -7.11
N ILE A 315 2.70 -22.93 -6.09
CA ILE A 315 2.01 -22.48 -4.88
C ILE A 315 2.91 -22.80 -3.69
N GLY A 316 3.19 -21.81 -2.86
CA GLY A 316 4.15 -21.87 -1.76
C GLY A 316 3.67 -22.62 -0.53
N ASP A 317 4.59 -22.80 0.42
CA ASP A 317 4.28 -23.37 1.73
C ASP A 317 3.23 -22.50 2.43
N ARG A 318 2.19 -23.13 2.98
CA ARG A 318 1.15 -22.44 3.76
C ARG A 318 0.47 -21.27 3.02
N ALA A 319 0.54 -21.22 1.69
CA ALA A 319 0.04 -20.10 0.90
C ALA A 319 -1.42 -19.73 1.22
N PHE A 320 -2.29 -20.71 1.44
CA PHE A 320 -3.70 -20.58 1.84
C PHE A 320 -3.95 -21.24 3.21
N LYS A 321 -2.97 -21.20 4.12
CA LYS A 321 -3.14 -21.78 5.45
C LYS A 321 -4.21 -21.01 6.23
N ASP A 322 -5.10 -21.78 6.86
CA ASP A 322 -6.20 -21.28 7.68
C ASP A 322 -7.26 -20.49 6.89
N VAL A 323 -7.24 -20.58 5.56
CA VAL A 323 -8.33 -20.16 4.67
C VAL A 323 -9.46 -21.19 4.74
N VAL A 324 -10.70 -20.71 4.72
CA VAL A 324 -11.94 -21.48 4.74
C VAL A 324 -12.70 -21.19 3.45
N GLU A 325 -12.52 -22.05 2.45
CA GLU A 325 -13.30 -22.07 1.21
C GLU A 325 -13.96 -23.43 1.02
N ASP A 326 -15.09 -23.44 0.32
CA ASP A 326 -15.80 -24.67 -0.05
C ASP A 326 -14.95 -25.54 -0.99
N GLU A 327 -14.36 -24.91 -2.02
CA GLU A 327 -13.56 -25.58 -3.03
C GLU A 327 -12.51 -24.65 -3.63
N ILE A 328 -11.29 -25.15 -3.86
CA ILE A 328 -10.30 -24.52 -4.74
C ILE A 328 -9.97 -25.44 -5.92
N VAL A 329 -9.96 -24.89 -7.14
CA VAL A 329 -9.57 -25.59 -8.36
C VAL A 329 -8.12 -25.24 -8.74
N ILE A 330 -7.24 -26.23 -8.77
CA ILE A 330 -5.85 -26.09 -9.19
C ILE A 330 -5.74 -26.23 -10.71
N PRO A 331 -5.22 -25.23 -11.45
CA PRO A 331 -5.12 -25.29 -12.90
C PRO A 331 -4.07 -26.30 -13.39
N GLU A 332 -4.16 -26.67 -14.67
CA GLU A 332 -3.42 -27.80 -15.27
C GLU A 332 -1.90 -27.65 -15.20
N ASN A 333 -1.39 -26.41 -15.25
CA ASN A 333 0.05 -26.12 -15.34
C ASN A 333 0.78 -26.03 -13.99
N VAL A 334 0.08 -26.22 -12.87
CA VAL A 334 0.71 -26.21 -11.54
C VAL A 334 1.62 -27.43 -11.41
N LYS A 335 2.92 -27.17 -11.24
CA LYS A 335 3.96 -28.20 -11.12
C LYS A 335 4.39 -28.44 -9.70
N ARG A 336 4.20 -27.47 -8.80
CA ARG A 336 4.72 -27.52 -7.43
C ARG A 336 3.75 -26.91 -6.44
N ILE A 337 3.51 -27.62 -5.34
CA ILE A 337 2.67 -27.17 -4.24
C ILE A 337 3.44 -27.34 -2.94
N GLY A 338 3.52 -26.26 -2.17
CA GLY A 338 4.21 -26.22 -0.91
C GLY A 338 3.50 -26.97 0.20
N SER A 339 4.26 -27.22 1.25
CA SER A 339 3.81 -27.92 2.46
C SER A 339 2.70 -27.13 3.13
N SER A 340 1.60 -27.82 3.49
CA SER A 340 0.44 -27.20 4.14
C SER A 340 -0.19 -26.04 3.38
N ALA A 341 0.03 -25.93 2.06
CA ALA A 341 -0.49 -24.84 1.23
C ALA A 341 -2.00 -24.62 1.41
N PHE A 342 -2.78 -25.70 1.58
CA PHE A 342 -4.23 -25.68 1.69
C PHE A 342 -4.73 -26.18 3.05
N LYS A 343 -3.90 -26.06 4.09
CA LYS A 343 -4.27 -26.51 5.44
C LYS A 343 -5.54 -25.79 5.89
N SER A 344 -6.54 -26.57 6.30
CA SER A 344 -7.89 -26.16 6.71
C SER A 344 -8.93 -26.02 5.58
N LEU A 345 -8.56 -26.28 4.31
CA LEU A 345 -9.55 -26.34 3.22
C LEU A 345 -10.31 -27.67 3.17
N GLY A 346 -11.60 -27.57 2.86
CA GLY A 346 -12.50 -28.70 2.67
C GLY A 346 -12.19 -29.45 1.38
N VAL A 347 -12.40 -28.82 0.23
CA VAL A 347 -12.25 -29.47 -1.08
C VAL A 347 -11.14 -28.83 -1.91
N VAL A 348 -10.26 -29.67 -2.47
CA VAL A 348 -9.33 -29.27 -3.53
C VAL A 348 -9.60 -30.09 -4.77
N ARG A 349 -9.76 -29.44 -5.93
CA ARG A 349 -9.92 -30.09 -7.24
C ARG A 349 -8.67 -29.88 -8.07
N MET A 350 -8.07 -30.96 -8.54
CA MET A 350 -6.88 -30.94 -9.38
C MET A 350 -7.26 -31.06 -10.85
N ARG A 351 -6.76 -30.15 -11.70
CA ARG A 351 -6.71 -30.32 -13.16
C ARG A 351 -5.45 -31.01 -13.69
N PRO A 352 -4.26 -30.95 -13.04
CA PRO A 352 -3.08 -31.66 -13.53
C PRO A 352 -3.32 -33.16 -13.69
N GLN A 353 -2.88 -33.75 -14.81
CA GLN A 353 -2.99 -35.19 -15.06
C GLN A 353 -2.00 -36.02 -14.22
N THR A 354 -0.91 -35.38 -13.78
CA THR A 354 0.07 -35.95 -12.87
C THR A 354 0.13 -35.09 -11.62
N PRO A 355 0.30 -35.69 -10.43
CA PRO A 355 0.43 -34.94 -9.18
C PRO A 355 1.55 -33.89 -9.25
N PRO A 356 1.29 -32.64 -8.83
CA PRO A 356 2.35 -31.65 -8.62
C PRO A 356 3.37 -32.15 -7.59
N LEU A 357 4.63 -31.69 -7.67
CA LEU A 357 5.64 -32.01 -6.66
C LEU A 357 5.29 -31.34 -5.31
N CYS A 358 5.38 -32.09 -4.21
CA CYS A 358 5.22 -31.56 -2.85
C CYS A 358 6.56 -31.24 -2.20
N GLY A 359 6.59 -30.12 -1.46
CA GLY A 359 7.72 -29.70 -0.64
C GLY A 359 8.02 -28.22 -0.85
N ASN A 360 8.81 -27.63 0.05
CA ASN A 360 9.07 -26.19 0.00
C ASN A 360 9.61 -25.77 -1.37
N PRO A 361 8.87 -24.93 -2.14
CA PRO A 361 9.33 -24.58 -3.46
C PRO A 361 10.48 -23.58 -3.48
N PHE A 362 10.69 -22.88 -2.37
CA PHE A 362 11.39 -21.61 -2.30
C PHE A 362 12.49 -21.56 -1.20
N THR A 363 12.78 -22.65 -0.47
CA THR A 363 13.90 -22.74 0.48
C THR A 363 14.74 -24.01 0.30
N THR A 364 16.04 -23.88 0.60
CA THR A 364 16.91 -25.02 0.92
C THR A 364 16.71 -25.40 2.38
N MET A 365 15.94 -26.47 2.62
CA MET A 365 15.85 -27.25 3.87
C MET A 365 16.29 -26.52 5.16
N ASP A 366 15.37 -25.80 5.82
CA ASP A 366 15.48 -25.72 7.28
C ASP A 366 15.13 -27.10 7.86
N ASN A 367 15.96 -27.58 8.79
CA ASN A 367 15.76 -28.87 9.47
C ASN A 367 14.69 -28.79 10.58
N GLN A 368 13.84 -27.76 10.60
CA GLN A 368 12.89 -27.51 11.69
C GLN A 368 11.42 -27.65 11.27
N SER A 369 11.10 -27.58 9.99
CA SER A 369 9.74 -27.74 9.47
C SER A 369 9.31 -29.22 9.44
N ARG A 370 8.85 -29.72 10.59
CA ARG A 370 8.28 -31.09 10.78
C ARG A 370 6.92 -31.33 10.07
N TYR A 371 6.46 -30.41 9.22
CA TYR A 371 5.13 -30.45 8.60
C TYR A 371 5.23 -30.58 7.09
N ILE A 372 5.76 -31.70 6.62
CA ILE A 372 6.02 -31.98 5.20
C ILE A 372 4.83 -32.78 4.65
N GLY A 373 3.72 -32.11 4.31
CA GLY A 373 2.53 -32.77 3.76
C GLY A 373 1.54 -31.84 3.09
N PHE A 374 0.78 -32.38 2.14
CA PHE A 374 -0.41 -31.77 1.56
C PHE A 374 -1.64 -32.20 2.37
N TYR A 375 -2.47 -31.23 2.79
CA TYR A 375 -3.62 -31.45 3.68
C TYR A 375 -4.88 -30.86 3.05
N CYS A 376 -5.94 -31.66 2.95
CA CYS A 376 -7.28 -31.26 2.48
C CYS A 376 -8.32 -32.26 3.02
N ASP A 377 -9.61 -31.94 3.11
CA ASP A 377 -10.58 -32.99 3.46
C ASP A 377 -10.85 -33.93 2.28
N THR A 378 -11.16 -33.37 1.10
CA THR A 378 -11.46 -34.13 -0.13
C THR A 378 -10.62 -33.63 -1.30
N LEU A 379 -9.98 -34.56 -2.00
CA LEU A 379 -9.24 -34.30 -3.23
C LEU A 379 -10.00 -34.89 -4.43
N TYR A 380 -10.44 -34.04 -5.36
CA TYR A 380 -10.90 -34.47 -6.67
C TYR A 380 -9.73 -34.46 -7.66
N VAL A 381 -9.58 -35.52 -8.43
CA VAL A 381 -8.53 -35.66 -9.45
C VAL A 381 -9.14 -35.99 -10.80
N PRO A 382 -8.43 -35.74 -11.93
CA PRO A 382 -8.97 -36.04 -13.24
C PRO A 382 -9.29 -37.54 -13.38
N LYS A 383 -10.31 -37.84 -14.19
CA LYS A 383 -10.73 -39.21 -14.47
C LYS A 383 -9.56 -40.09 -14.94
N GLY A 384 -9.40 -41.26 -14.33
CA GLY A 384 -8.30 -42.19 -14.61
C GLY A 384 -6.98 -41.85 -13.90
N CYS A 385 -6.90 -40.74 -13.18
CA CYS A 385 -5.68 -40.30 -12.49
C CYS A 385 -5.66 -40.71 -11.01
N LYS A 386 -6.70 -41.31 -10.44
CA LYS A 386 -6.72 -41.68 -9.02
C LYS A 386 -5.53 -42.55 -8.63
N SER A 387 -5.21 -43.56 -9.43
CA SER A 387 -4.10 -44.46 -9.11
C SER A 387 -2.73 -43.79 -9.11
N ILE A 388 -2.50 -42.77 -9.95
CA ILE A 388 -1.23 -42.01 -9.95
C ILE A 388 -1.19 -41.02 -8.78
N TYR A 389 -2.33 -40.40 -8.44
CA TYR A 389 -2.48 -39.57 -7.24
C TYR A 389 -2.42 -40.36 -5.91
N GLU A 390 -2.67 -41.67 -5.94
CA GLU A 390 -2.48 -42.53 -4.77
C GLU A 390 -1.05 -43.08 -4.65
N LYS A 391 -0.35 -43.27 -5.78
CA LYS A 391 0.97 -43.95 -5.83
C LYS A 391 2.16 -43.01 -5.87
N ASP A 392 2.16 -42.04 -6.80
CA ASP A 392 3.35 -41.23 -7.12
C ASP A 392 3.38 -39.91 -6.36
N ALA A 393 2.33 -39.64 -5.60
CA ALA A 393 1.85 -38.28 -5.62
C ALA A 393 2.72 -37.29 -4.88
N TRP A 394 3.55 -37.69 -3.91
CA TRP A 394 4.24 -36.72 -3.06
C TRP A 394 5.52 -37.28 -2.44
N HIS A 395 6.41 -37.87 -3.24
CA HIS A 395 7.77 -38.11 -2.80
C HIS A 395 8.45 -36.77 -2.50
N SER A 396 8.72 -36.48 -1.22
CA SER A 396 9.62 -35.40 -0.84
C SER A 396 10.93 -35.58 -1.60
N SER A 397 11.54 -34.51 -2.12
CA SER A 397 12.85 -34.57 -2.78
C SER A 397 14.02 -34.93 -1.85
N SER A 398 13.76 -35.46 -0.64
CA SER A 398 14.80 -35.90 0.28
C SER A 398 15.31 -37.30 -0.08
N ILE A 399 16.58 -37.38 -0.46
CA ILE A 399 17.32 -38.60 -0.83
C ILE A 399 17.73 -39.43 0.42
N TYR A 400 17.18 -39.17 1.60
CA TYR A 400 17.57 -39.89 2.82
C TYR A 400 16.51 -40.91 3.25
N ASP A 401 16.67 -42.09 2.67
CA ASP A 401 16.17 -43.38 3.16
C ASP A 401 16.64 -43.59 4.62
N TYR A 402 15.72 -43.85 5.57
CA TYR A 402 15.91 -44.74 6.74
C TYR A 402 14.63 -44.80 7.60
N ASN A 403 13.91 -45.92 7.47
CA ASN A 403 13.20 -46.67 8.53
C ASN A 403 12.73 -45.92 9.79
N LEU A 404 11.72 -45.04 9.66
CA LEU A 404 10.88 -44.61 10.78
C LEU A 404 9.45 -44.36 10.26
N TRP A 405 8.48 -44.92 10.96
CA TRP A 405 7.05 -44.86 10.67
C TRP A 405 6.47 -43.44 10.85
N LEU A 406 6.79 -42.53 9.91
CA LEU A 406 6.12 -41.26 9.72
C LEU A 406 5.69 -41.20 8.27
N SER A 407 4.39 -41.32 8.01
CA SER A 407 3.78 -41.19 6.70
C SER A 407 3.91 -39.75 6.21
N PHE A 408 5.03 -39.44 5.55
CA PHE A 408 5.34 -38.16 4.89
C PHE A 408 4.58 -38.04 3.55
N GLY A 409 3.24 -38.08 3.60
CA GLY A 409 2.36 -38.11 2.43
C GLY A 409 1.04 -37.37 2.66
N ILE A 410 0.19 -37.32 1.62
CA ILE A 410 -1.15 -36.71 1.64
C ILE A 410 -1.90 -37.10 2.90
N GLN A 411 -2.35 -36.10 3.65
CA GLN A 411 -3.41 -36.29 4.62
C GLN A 411 -4.67 -35.66 4.04
N CYS A 412 -5.27 -36.38 3.09
CA CYS A 412 -6.63 -36.13 2.65
C CYS A 412 -7.51 -37.31 3.02
N ASN A 413 -8.71 -37.00 3.50
CA ASN A 413 -9.62 -38.02 4.01
C ASN A 413 -10.17 -38.87 2.85
N VAL A 414 -10.38 -38.26 1.67
CA VAL A 414 -10.94 -38.94 0.48
C VAL A 414 -10.27 -38.45 -0.81
N ILE A 415 -9.96 -39.38 -1.72
CA ILE A 415 -9.59 -39.09 -3.12
C ILE A 415 -10.66 -39.66 -4.07
N LEU A 416 -11.26 -38.79 -4.88
CA LEU A 416 -12.32 -39.10 -5.83
C LEU A 416 -11.91 -38.73 -7.25
N GLU A 417 -12.40 -39.50 -8.22
CA GLU A 417 -12.31 -39.12 -9.64
C GLU A 417 -13.56 -38.32 -10.02
N GLU A 418 -13.38 -37.37 -10.94
CA GLU A 418 -14.47 -36.63 -11.59
C GLU A 418 -15.14 -37.43 -12.73
#